data_AF-A0A0E0HNR9-F1
#
_entry.id   AF-A0A0E0HNR9-F1
#
_cell.length_a   1.000
_cell.length_b   1.000
_cell.length_c   1.000
_cell.angle_alpha   90.00
_cell.angle_beta   90.00
_cell.angle_gamma   90.00
#
_symmetry.space_group_name_H-M   'P 1'
#
loop_
_entity.id
_entity.type
_entity.pdbx_description
1 polymer ?
#
loop_
_entity_poly.entity_id
_entity_poly.type
_entity_poly.pdbx_seq_one_letter_code
_entity_poly.pdbx_strand_id
1 'polypeptide(L)'
;MDANRDSWCHEFSPSADRWRNFLVKTQYYNGRCLIPAISILLLVAVIAVSDTYFPFPVVMPRTLSAWLSYSSFTSSGGRKADGEACDIFRGEWVPDPDAPYYTNDTCSFIHEHYDCMKYGKLDLGFVQWRWRPDGCDLPRLDPSRFLSAMRGKTLAFIGDSLAKNHMNSLICLLTRVAKPTTSWPSSEHTVYHYGGGYNFTVLNFWAPFLVRSELVDADGPAHTGLWNLYLDEPAAVWAPHVPAFDYAFVSASSWFYRPSMLYEAGRLVGCHHCLLPNVTDLTLRYALRMATRAALRAVVGSDGGGITAVLRTVSPSQYEGGEWNKDGNCVRTRPYRRGEKTLQGFELDFHTLQVEEFEAAKRAASGGGVRMMLMDTTEAMIRLADAHPSRYRGWTRRKEWMKEYFTISNDCVHWCVPGAIDAWNDMLSHIGAREGYDGLELREKDPEVVAKDRLGELMQMGLHEYNQRRHAENLEEKRRKEER
;
A
#
# COMPACT_ATOMS: atom_id res chain seq x y z
N MET A 1 -4.40 74.35 13.46
CA MET A 1 -2.95 74.26 13.17
C MET A 1 -2.79 73.26 12.05
N ASP A 2 -1.91 73.59 11.12
CA ASP A 2 -2.07 73.27 9.70
C ASP A 2 -1.43 71.94 9.27
N ALA A 3 -1.98 71.40 8.17
CA ALA A 3 -1.33 70.82 6.97
C ALA A 3 0.04 70.09 7.12
N ASN A 4 0.28 68.96 6.44
CA ASN A 4 0.24 68.65 4.99
C ASN A 4 0.26 67.09 4.84
N ARG A 5 0.19 66.33 3.72
CA ARG A 5 -0.16 66.33 2.26
C ARG A 5 0.19 64.88 1.77
N ASP A 6 -0.07 64.30 0.60
CA ASP A 6 -0.99 64.36 -0.56
C ASP A 6 -0.76 63.00 -1.30
N SER A 7 -1.55 62.43 -2.22
CA SER A 7 -2.81 62.75 -2.92
C SER A 7 -3.60 61.42 -3.05
N TRP A 8 -4.94 61.33 -3.02
CA TRP A 8 -6.02 61.97 -3.80
C TRP A 8 -6.19 61.48 -5.26
N CYS A 9 -7.34 60.84 -5.50
CA CYS A 9 -7.88 60.46 -6.81
C CYS A 9 -9.00 61.43 -7.23
N HIS A 10 -9.21 61.60 -8.54
CA HIS A 10 -10.39 62.18 -9.21
C HIS A 10 -10.31 61.76 -10.71
N GLU A 11 -11.35 61.79 -11.55
CA GLU A 11 -12.78 61.48 -11.44
C GLU A 11 -13.38 61.43 -12.88
N PHE A 12 -14.69 61.18 -13.02
CA PHE A 12 -15.58 61.28 -14.20
C PHE A 12 -15.09 62.07 -15.46
N SER A 13 -15.42 61.63 -16.69
CA SER A 13 -16.79 61.79 -17.25
C SER A 13 -17.05 60.95 -18.53
N PRO A 14 -18.32 60.58 -18.88
CA PRO A 14 -18.66 59.76 -20.06
C PRO A 14 -19.33 60.55 -21.22
N SER A 15 -19.88 59.81 -22.19
CA SER A 15 -20.67 60.22 -23.38
C SER A 15 -19.86 60.76 -24.58
N ALA A 16 -20.30 60.63 -25.83
CA ALA A 16 -21.21 59.65 -26.46
C ALA A 16 -21.10 59.78 -28.00
N ASP A 17 -21.42 58.72 -28.75
CA ASP A 17 -22.26 58.89 -29.94
C ASP A 17 -22.99 57.59 -30.36
N ARG A 18 -24.04 57.70 -31.19
CA ARG A 18 -24.97 56.61 -31.49
C ARG A 18 -25.67 56.79 -32.85
N TRP A 19 -25.67 55.74 -33.69
CA TRP A 19 -26.87 55.15 -34.36
C TRP A 19 -26.59 54.43 -35.71
N ARG A 20 -27.40 53.39 -35.98
CA ARG A 20 -27.79 52.84 -37.31
C ARG A 20 -26.65 52.21 -38.16
N ASN A 21 -26.80 51.03 -38.75
CA ASN A 21 -28.02 50.43 -39.35
C ASN A 21 -28.19 48.93 -39.04
N PHE A 22 -29.40 48.43 -39.30
CA PHE A 22 -29.80 47.03 -39.22
C PHE A 22 -30.73 46.76 -40.40
N LEU A 23 -30.41 45.83 -41.34
CA LEU A 23 -31.36 45.16 -42.26
C LEU A 23 -30.68 44.19 -43.28
N VAL A 24 -31.39 43.10 -43.59
CA VAL A 24 -31.33 42.22 -44.80
C VAL A 24 -30.12 41.30 -45.08
N LYS A 25 -30.41 39.99 -44.95
CA LYS A 25 -30.01 38.81 -45.76
C LYS A 25 -28.69 38.82 -46.57
N THR A 26 -27.91 37.75 -46.40
CA THR A 26 -27.81 36.68 -47.43
C THR A 26 -27.39 35.34 -46.82
N GLN A 27 -27.70 34.22 -47.48
CA GLN A 27 -27.30 32.87 -47.06
C GLN A 27 -25.94 32.52 -47.67
N TYR A 28 -25.10 31.81 -46.93
CA TYR A 28 -23.99 31.03 -47.50
C TYR A 28 -23.94 29.64 -46.85
N TYR A 29 -24.44 28.63 -47.55
CA TYR A 29 -24.38 27.23 -47.12
C TYR A 29 -22.98 26.67 -47.43
N ASN A 30 -22.14 26.50 -46.40
CA ASN A 30 -20.80 25.93 -46.57
C ASN A 30 -20.87 24.40 -46.75
N GLY A 31 -20.73 23.94 -48.00
CA GLY A 31 -20.79 22.53 -48.40
C GLY A 31 -19.58 21.68 -47.96
N ARG A 32 -19.24 21.65 -46.67
CA ARG A 32 -18.15 20.82 -46.11
C ARG A 32 -18.58 19.71 -45.15
N CYS A 33 -19.85 19.64 -44.75
CA CYS A 33 -20.36 18.58 -43.85
C CYS A 33 -21.03 17.38 -44.56
N LEU A 34 -21.22 17.43 -45.88
CA LEU A 34 -21.91 16.36 -46.64
C LEU A 34 -21.04 15.14 -46.94
N ILE A 35 -19.72 15.33 -47.09
CA ILE A 35 -18.79 14.25 -47.51
C ILE A 35 -18.72 13.12 -46.46
N PRO A 36 -18.51 13.38 -45.13
CA PRO A 36 -18.39 12.31 -44.15
C PRO A 36 -19.68 11.49 -43.98
N ALA A 37 -20.84 12.14 -44.03
CA ALA A 37 -22.14 11.50 -43.86
C ALA A 37 -22.46 10.51 -44.99
N ILE A 38 -22.14 10.89 -46.25
CA ILE A 38 -22.34 10.02 -47.41
C ILE A 38 -21.39 8.83 -47.36
N SER A 39 -20.13 9.01 -46.95
CA SER A 39 -19.18 7.90 -46.77
C SER A 39 -19.63 6.88 -45.72
N ILE A 40 -20.20 7.34 -44.59
CA ILE A 40 -20.73 6.44 -43.54
C ILE A 40 -21.96 5.67 -44.05
N LEU A 41 -22.90 6.35 -44.73
CA LEU A 41 -24.08 5.69 -45.30
C LEU A 41 -23.72 4.65 -46.37
N LEU A 42 -22.72 4.93 -47.22
CA LEU A 42 -22.20 3.95 -48.18
C LEU A 42 -21.54 2.76 -47.50
N LEU A 43 -20.78 2.96 -46.41
CA LEU A 43 -20.15 1.87 -45.67
C LEU A 43 -21.20 0.93 -45.04
N VAL A 44 -22.24 1.50 -44.42
CA VAL A 44 -23.36 0.73 -43.84
C VAL A 44 -24.13 -0.03 -44.93
N ALA A 45 -24.36 0.58 -46.10
CA ALA A 45 -24.99 -0.09 -47.23
C ALA A 45 -24.17 -1.27 -47.77
N VAL A 46 -22.83 -1.14 -47.86
CA VAL A 46 -21.94 -2.23 -48.28
C VAL A 46 -21.97 -3.39 -47.30
N ILE A 47 -21.97 -3.13 -45.99
CA ILE A 47 -22.08 -4.17 -44.96
C ILE A 47 -23.44 -4.89 -45.06
N ALA A 48 -24.54 -4.14 -45.17
CA ALA A 48 -25.89 -4.71 -45.29
C ALA A 48 -26.12 -5.52 -46.58
N VAL A 49 -25.36 -5.25 -47.65
CA VAL A 49 -25.36 -6.06 -48.88
C VAL A 49 -24.40 -7.26 -48.79
N SER A 50 -23.34 -7.18 -47.97
CA SER A 50 -22.43 -8.31 -47.74
C SER A 50 -23.17 -9.52 -47.14
N ASP A 51 -24.03 -9.27 -46.15
CA ASP A 51 -24.79 -10.33 -45.45
C ASP A 51 -25.88 -10.99 -46.32
N THR A 52 -26.27 -10.40 -47.45
CA THR A 52 -27.33 -10.95 -48.33
C THR A 52 -26.82 -11.84 -49.46
N TYR A 53 -25.51 -11.83 -49.76
CA TYR A 53 -24.94 -12.59 -50.88
C TYR A 53 -23.96 -13.72 -50.49
N PHE A 54 -23.48 -13.78 -49.24
CA PHE A 54 -22.65 -14.88 -48.74
C PHE A 54 -23.22 -15.49 -47.45
N PRO A 55 -24.16 -16.45 -47.53
CA PRO A 55 -24.62 -17.22 -46.39
C PRO A 55 -23.53 -18.22 -45.95
N PHE A 56 -22.50 -17.73 -45.24
CA PHE A 56 -21.54 -18.59 -44.56
C PHE A 56 -22.27 -19.40 -43.48
N PRO A 57 -22.32 -20.75 -43.58
CA PRO A 57 -23.09 -21.55 -42.65
C PRO A 57 -22.36 -21.65 -41.31
N VAL A 58 -22.77 -20.83 -40.33
CA VAL A 58 -22.29 -20.91 -38.94
C VAL A 58 -22.91 -22.13 -38.25
N VAL A 59 -22.56 -23.32 -38.74
CA VAL A 59 -22.78 -24.59 -38.06
C VAL A 59 -21.78 -24.67 -36.93
N MET A 60 -22.17 -24.12 -35.77
CA MET A 60 -21.52 -24.38 -34.48
C MET A 60 -21.37 -25.90 -34.29
N PRO A 61 -20.14 -26.45 -34.20
CA PRO A 61 -19.95 -27.84 -33.83
C PRO A 61 -20.52 -28.07 -32.42
N ARG A 62 -21.36 -29.10 -32.24
CA ARG A 62 -21.97 -29.46 -30.94
C ARG A 62 -20.98 -30.13 -29.97
N THR A 63 -19.78 -29.58 -29.84
CA THR A 63 -18.67 -30.09 -29.03
C THR A 63 -18.08 -29.05 -28.06
N LEU A 64 -18.52 -27.79 -28.12
CA LEU A 64 -18.04 -26.72 -27.22
C LEU A 64 -18.91 -26.51 -25.95
N SER A 65 -20.09 -27.13 -25.85
CA SER A 65 -20.93 -27.07 -24.64
C SER A 65 -20.56 -28.10 -23.57
N ALA A 66 -19.43 -28.79 -23.71
CA ALA A 66 -18.92 -29.81 -22.78
C ALA A 66 -17.66 -29.37 -22.00
N TRP A 67 -17.15 -28.15 -22.25
CA TRP A 67 -15.91 -27.62 -21.67
C TRP A 67 -16.11 -26.61 -20.53
N LEU A 68 -17.37 -26.34 -20.14
CA LEU A 68 -17.73 -25.46 -19.02
C LEU A 68 -18.29 -26.24 -17.81
N SER A 69 -17.83 -27.47 -17.60
CA SER A 69 -18.14 -28.25 -16.41
C SER A 69 -16.94 -29.06 -15.97
N TYR A 70 -16.45 -28.75 -14.76
CA TYR A 70 -15.56 -29.58 -13.97
C TYR A 70 -14.17 -29.91 -14.56
N SER A 71 -13.49 -28.90 -15.10
CA SER A 71 -12.02 -28.88 -15.09
C SER A 71 -11.53 -28.80 -13.64
N SER A 72 -11.47 -29.95 -12.95
CA SER A 72 -10.72 -30.11 -11.72
C SER A 72 -9.31 -29.57 -11.94
N PHE A 73 -8.89 -28.57 -11.18
CA PHE A 73 -7.56 -27.96 -11.34
C PHE A 73 -6.49 -28.91 -10.79
N THR A 74 -6.16 -29.94 -11.58
CA THR A 74 -5.07 -30.86 -11.29
C THR A 74 -3.77 -30.07 -11.32
N SER A 75 -3.21 -29.80 -10.15
CA SER A 75 -1.92 -29.12 -10.02
C SER A 75 -0.85 -29.89 -10.81
N SER A 76 -0.47 -29.33 -11.95
CA SER A 76 0.77 -29.69 -12.66
C SER A 76 1.94 -28.87 -12.11
N GLY A 77 1.94 -28.61 -10.79
CA GLY A 77 3.13 -28.20 -10.08
C GLY A 77 4.18 -29.28 -10.25
N GLY A 78 5.29 -28.95 -10.90
CA GLY A 78 6.42 -29.86 -11.03
C GLY A 78 6.93 -30.22 -9.64
N ARG A 79 6.82 -31.49 -9.24
CA ARG A 79 7.30 -31.96 -7.94
C ARG A 79 8.82 -31.83 -7.87
N LYS A 80 9.29 -30.69 -7.35
CA LYS A 80 10.54 -30.63 -6.60
C LYS A 80 10.43 -31.55 -5.37
N ALA A 81 11.58 -31.97 -4.85
CA ALA A 81 11.65 -32.96 -3.78
C ALA A 81 11.01 -32.45 -2.47
N ASP A 82 10.45 -33.36 -1.68
CA ASP A 82 10.12 -33.09 -0.28
C ASP A 82 11.39 -32.60 0.45
N GLY A 83 11.32 -31.41 1.06
CA GLY A 83 12.39 -30.83 1.88
C GLY A 83 12.82 -29.40 1.52
N GLU A 84 12.53 -28.88 0.31
CA GLU A 84 12.86 -27.48 -0.01
C GLU A 84 11.74 -26.53 0.46
N ALA A 85 12.02 -25.72 1.48
CA ALA A 85 11.07 -24.77 2.05
C ALA A 85 10.62 -23.71 1.03
N CYS A 86 9.30 -23.44 0.96
CA CYS A 86 8.79 -22.40 0.07
C CYS A 86 9.07 -20.99 0.61
N ASP A 87 9.95 -20.27 -0.10
CA ASP A 87 10.10 -18.82 0.02
C ASP A 87 8.90 -18.12 -0.63
N ILE A 88 8.01 -17.57 0.20
CA ILE A 88 6.83 -16.82 -0.27
C ILE A 88 7.16 -15.45 -0.86
N PHE A 89 8.40 -14.99 -0.74
CA PHE A 89 8.86 -13.67 -1.20
C PHE A 89 9.48 -13.71 -2.61
N ARG A 90 9.53 -14.89 -3.25
CA ARG A 90 10.04 -15.08 -4.62
C ARG A 90 8.94 -15.60 -5.54
N GLY A 91 8.64 -14.86 -6.60
CA GLY A 91 7.45 -15.11 -7.41
C GLY A 91 7.18 -14.04 -8.45
N GLU A 92 5.90 -13.94 -8.83
CA GLU A 92 5.43 -12.97 -9.81
C GLU A 92 4.00 -12.48 -9.52
N TRP A 93 3.69 -11.30 -10.05
CA TRP A 93 2.33 -10.76 -10.03
C TRP A 93 1.49 -11.41 -11.14
N VAL A 94 0.36 -12.00 -10.75
CA VAL A 94 -0.63 -12.60 -11.66
C VAL A 94 -1.96 -11.88 -11.56
N PRO A 95 -2.78 -11.84 -12.63
CA PRO A 95 -4.10 -11.24 -12.58
C PRO A 95 -5.00 -11.94 -11.55
N ASP A 96 -5.77 -11.16 -10.80
CA ASP A 96 -6.69 -11.63 -9.78
C ASP A 96 -8.13 -11.17 -10.08
N PRO A 97 -9.01 -12.04 -10.58
CA PRO A 97 -10.39 -11.69 -10.91
C PRO A 97 -11.31 -11.56 -9.69
N ASP A 98 -10.87 -11.99 -8.49
CA ASP A 98 -11.65 -11.89 -7.25
C ASP A 98 -11.48 -10.53 -6.55
N ALA A 99 -10.55 -9.70 -7.04
CA ALA A 99 -10.16 -8.44 -6.43
C ALA A 99 -10.89 -7.22 -7.07
N PRO A 100 -11.16 -6.15 -6.30
CA PRO A 100 -10.70 -5.90 -4.93
C PRO A 100 -11.63 -6.47 -3.84
N TYR A 101 -11.06 -6.80 -2.68
CA TYR A 101 -11.79 -7.46 -1.58
C TYR A 101 -12.64 -6.49 -0.72
N TYR A 102 -12.43 -5.19 -0.89
CA TYR A 102 -13.12 -4.05 -0.27
C TYR A 102 -12.93 -2.82 -1.20
N THR A 103 -13.71 -1.76 -1.00
CA THR A 103 -13.57 -0.48 -1.74
C THR A 103 -13.53 0.71 -0.79
N ASN A 104 -13.36 1.92 -1.34
CA ASN A 104 -13.55 3.19 -0.64
C ASN A 104 -14.95 3.36 -0.01
N ASP A 105 -15.96 2.65 -0.50
CA ASP A 105 -17.32 2.71 0.04
C ASP A 105 -17.52 1.72 1.20
N THR A 106 -16.82 0.58 1.18
CA THR A 106 -16.92 -0.42 2.26
C THR A 106 -15.94 -0.18 3.40
N CYS A 107 -14.77 0.43 3.14
CA CYS A 107 -13.78 0.77 4.16
C CYS A 107 -13.61 2.29 4.34
N SER A 108 -14.17 2.82 5.43
CA SER A 108 -14.00 4.23 5.83
C SER A 108 -12.64 4.57 6.44
N PHE A 109 -11.71 3.61 6.52
CA PHE A 109 -10.37 3.80 7.10
C PHE A 109 -9.27 4.09 6.08
N ILE A 110 -9.57 4.06 4.78
CA ILE A 110 -8.59 4.36 3.72
C ILE A 110 -8.17 5.84 3.82
N HIS A 111 -6.89 6.10 4.08
CA HIS A 111 -6.37 7.46 4.06
C HIS A 111 -6.48 8.10 2.68
N GLU A 112 -6.78 9.39 2.63
CA GLU A 112 -6.89 10.15 1.38
C GLU A 112 -5.59 10.22 0.53
N HIS A 113 -4.43 9.80 1.06
CA HIS A 113 -3.20 9.63 0.28
C HIS A 113 -3.22 8.37 -0.60
N TYR A 114 -4.01 7.36 -0.22
CA TYR A 114 -3.99 6.01 -0.79
C TYR A 114 -5.29 5.66 -1.53
N ASP A 115 -6.36 6.44 -1.34
CA ASP A 115 -7.69 6.22 -1.93
C ASP A 115 -7.77 6.58 -3.42
N CYS A 116 -7.04 5.82 -4.24
CA CYS A 116 -6.93 6.06 -5.68
C CYS A 116 -8.27 5.94 -6.42
N MET A 117 -9.21 5.15 -5.90
CA MET A 117 -10.55 5.00 -6.45
C MET A 117 -11.34 6.31 -6.33
N LYS A 118 -11.47 6.85 -5.11
CA LYS A 118 -12.16 8.12 -4.83
C LYS A 118 -11.55 9.33 -5.54
N TYR A 119 -10.22 9.34 -5.72
CA TYR A 119 -9.51 10.41 -6.42
C TYR A 119 -9.34 10.18 -7.93
N GLY A 120 -10.07 9.19 -8.50
CA GLY A 120 -10.34 9.12 -9.94
C GLY A 120 -9.25 8.45 -10.79
N LYS A 121 -8.53 7.46 -10.24
CA LYS A 121 -7.64 6.61 -11.03
C LYS A 121 -8.47 5.72 -11.95
N LEU A 122 -8.53 6.10 -13.24
CA LEU A 122 -9.48 5.57 -14.22
C LEU A 122 -9.26 4.10 -14.59
N ASP A 123 -8.00 3.66 -14.63
CA ASP A 123 -7.63 2.26 -14.80
C ASP A 123 -7.65 1.59 -13.42
N LEU A 124 -8.47 0.56 -13.25
CA LEU A 124 -8.55 -0.24 -12.01
C LEU A 124 -7.75 -1.56 -12.10
N GLY A 125 -7.06 -1.85 -13.22
CA GLY A 125 -6.26 -3.07 -13.36
C GLY A 125 -5.23 -3.25 -12.23
N PHE A 126 -4.71 -2.14 -11.67
CA PHE A 126 -3.78 -2.16 -10.54
C PHE A 126 -4.34 -2.77 -9.24
N VAL A 127 -5.67 -2.90 -9.08
CA VAL A 127 -6.24 -3.63 -7.92
C VAL A 127 -6.38 -5.13 -8.17
N GLN A 128 -6.27 -5.57 -9.42
CA GLN A 128 -6.51 -6.94 -9.87
C GLN A 128 -5.20 -7.72 -10.04
N TRP A 129 -4.30 -7.58 -9.06
CA TRP A 129 -3.02 -8.30 -9.01
C TRP A 129 -2.85 -9.02 -7.69
N ARG A 130 -2.42 -10.28 -7.76
CA ARG A 130 -2.02 -11.10 -6.62
C ARG A 130 -0.60 -11.61 -6.78
N TRP A 131 0.09 -11.71 -5.66
CA TRP A 131 1.41 -12.32 -5.61
C TRP A 131 1.30 -13.84 -5.63
N ARG A 132 1.98 -14.48 -6.58
CA ARG A 132 2.12 -15.94 -6.65
C ARG A 132 3.59 -16.32 -6.44
N PRO A 133 3.95 -16.99 -5.32
CA PRO A 133 5.28 -17.56 -5.14
C PRO A 133 5.62 -18.63 -6.19
N ASP A 134 6.91 -18.83 -6.45
CA ASP A 134 7.39 -19.79 -7.45
C ASP A 134 7.22 -21.26 -7.03
N GLY A 135 7.13 -21.54 -5.73
CA GLY A 135 7.12 -22.91 -5.17
C GLY A 135 5.84 -23.34 -4.45
N CYS A 136 4.91 -22.42 -4.15
CA CYS A 136 3.70 -22.74 -3.40
C CYS A 136 2.60 -21.67 -3.54
N ASP A 137 1.37 -22.02 -3.14
CA ASP A 137 0.29 -21.05 -2.96
C ASP A 137 0.51 -20.21 -1.69
N LEU A 138 0.47 -18.89 -1.83
CA LEU A 138 0.27 -17.95 -0.71
C LEU A 138 -1.25 -17.79 -0.46
N PRO A 139 -1.80 -18.24 0.68
CA PRO A 139 -3.22 -18.05 0.98
C PRO A 139 -3.54 -16.57 1.24
N ARG A 140 -4.73 -16.12 0.83
CA ARG A 140 -5.20 -14.76 1.17
C ARG A 140 -5.51 -14.65 2.67
N LEU A 141 -5.37 -13.46 3.26
CA LEU A 141 -5.79 -13.17 4.63
C LEU A 141 -7.30 -13.37 4.77
N ASP A 142 -7.71 -14.42 5.49
CA ASP A 142 -9.07 -14.59 6.02
C ASP A 142 -9.22 -13.71 7.27
N PRO A 143 -10.09 -12.68 7.27
CA PRO A 143 -10.17 -11.75 8.39
C PRO A 143 -10.73 -12.37 9.66
N SER A 144 -11.58 -13.40 9.55
CA SER A 144 -12.16 -14.10 10.71
C SER A 144 -11.11 -14.95 11.40
N ARG A 145 -10.28 -15.65 10.61
CA ARG A 145 -9.14 -16.43 11.11
C ARG A 145 -8.08 -15.52 11.72
N PHE A 146 -7.71 -14.42 11.05
CA PHE A 146 -6.72 -13.47 11.55
C PHE A 146 -7.14 -12.85 12.89
N LEU A 147 -8.36 -12.30 12.98
CA LEU A 147 -8.89 -11.76 14.25
C LEU A 147 -8.97 -12.82 15.36
N SER A 148 -9.19 -14.10 15.01
CA SER A 148 -9.23 -15.19 15.98
C SER A 148 -7.85 -15.62 16.47
N ALA A 149 -6.83 -15.64 15.60
CA ALA A 149 -5.44 -15.97 15.92
C ALA A 149 -4.71 -14.83 16.66
N MET A 150 -5.18 -13.60 16.47
CA MET A 150 -4.71 -12.39 17.15
C MET A 150 -5.55 -12.04 18.40
N ARG A 151 -6.41 -12.95 18.86
CA ARG A 151 -7.30 -12.72 20.01
C ARG A 151 -6.50 -12.42 21.28
N GLY A 152 -6.79 -11.29 21.92
CA GLY A 152 -6.12 -10.82 23.13
C GLY A 152 -4.72 -10.22 22.90
N LYS A 153 -4.26 -10.12 21.65
CA LYS A 153 -2.89 -9.70 21.30
C LYS A 153 -2.78 -8.23 20.90
N THR A 154 -1.55 -7.73 20.88
CA THR A 154 -1.16 -6.39 20.42
C THR A 154 -0.17 -6.46 19.25
N LEU A 155 -0.53 -5.84 18.12
CA LEU A 155 0.32 -5.68 16.93
C LEU A 155 0.71 -4.21 16.76
N ALA A 156 1.98 -3.88 16.96
CA ALA A 156 2.50 -2.52 16.85
C ALA A 156 3.21 -2.27 15.52
N PHE A 157 2.64 -1.45 14.65
CA PHE A 157 3.32 -0.89 13.48
C PHE A 157 4.20 0.28 13.93
N ILE A 158 5.50 0.18 13.66
CA ILE A 158 6.53 1.15 14.07
C ILE A 158 7.27 1.60 12.81
N GLY A 159 7.14 2.87 12.43
CA GLY A 159 7.90 3.38 11.29
C GLY A 159 7.31 4.57 10.55
N ASP A 160 7.55 4.60 9.25
CA ASP A 160 7.18 5.70 8.35
C ASP A 160 5.77 5.57 7.75
N SER A 161 5.45 6.44 6.79
CA SER A 161 4.16 6.44 6.11
C SER A 161 3.85 5.16 5.32
N LEU A 162 4.84 4.30 5.04
CA LEU A 162 4.63 2.98 4.42
C LEU A 162 4.34 1.87 5.43
N ALA A 163 4.67 2.06 6.72
CA ALA A 163 4.11 1.24 7.80
C ALA A 163 2.62 1.58 7.97
N LYS A 164 2.28 2.88 8.02
CA LYS A 164 0.88 3.36 8.05
C LYS A 164 0.07 2.87 6.84
N ASN A 165 0.67 2.85 5.64
CA ASN A 165 0.05 2.36 4.40
C ASN A 165 -0.30 0.87 4.48
N HIS A 166 0.60 0.04 5.04
CA HIS A 166 0.37 -1.40 5.28
C HIS A 166 -0.77 -1.62 6.28
N MET A 167 -0.73 -0.90 7.42
CA MET A 167 -1.78 -0.95 8.43
C MET A 167 -3.14 -0.52 7.86
N ASN A 168 -3.21 0.48 6.98
CA ASN A 168 -4.46 0.90 6.35
C ASN A 168 -5.13 -0.24 5.56
N SER A 169 -4.36 -0.97 4.75
CA SER A 169 -4.83 -2.19 4.07
C SER A 169 -5.28 -3.26 5.07
N LEU A 170 -4.52 -3.50 6.16
CA LEU A 170 -4.90 -4.47 7.19
C LEU A 170 -6.25 -4.12 7.83
N ILE A 171 -6.38 -2.90 8.36
CA ILE A 171 -7.61 -2.44 9.02
C ILE A 171 -8.80 -2.60 8.06
N CYS A 172 -8.64 -2.27 6.77
CA CYS A 172 -9.70 -2.47 5.78
C CYS A 172 -10.07 -3.93 5.55
N LEU A 173 -9.09 -4.83 5.36
CA LEU A 173 -9.35 -6.27 5.24
C LEU A 173 -10.12 -6.81 6.47
N LEU A 174 -9.78 -6.34 7.67
CA LEU A 174 -10.43 -6.71 8.93
C LEU A 174 -11.83 -6.10 9.12
N THR A 175 -12.09 -4.91 8.59
CA THR A 175 -13.43 -4.25 8.69
C THR A 175 -14.54 -5.00 7.97
N ARG A 176 -14.21 -5.99 7.14
CA ARG A 176 -15.16 -6.94 6.53
C ARG A 176 -15.81 -7.89 7.54
N VAL A 177 -15.23 -8.04 8.73
CA VAL A 177 -15.71 -8.93 9.81
C VAL A 177 -15.98 -8.17 11.11
N ALA A 178 -15.12 -7.22 11.49
CA ALA A 178 -15.32 -6.39 12.68
C ALA A 178 -14.75 -4.99 12.47
N LYS A 179 -15.48 -3.95 12.90
CA LYS A 179 -14.97 -2.57 12.88
C LYS A 179 -14.28 -2.25 14.22
N PRO A 180 -13.04 -1.74 14.24
CA PRO A 180 -12.39 -1.34 15.48
C PRO A 180 -12.94 -0.02 16.00
N THR A 181 -12.81 0.22 17.31
CA THR A 181 -12.82 1.59 17.87
C THR A 181 -11.44 2.21 17.67
N THR A 182 -11.35 3.54 17.58
CA THR A 182 -10.08 4.25 17.35
C THR A 182 -9.86 5.32 18.41
N SER A 183 -8.64 5.42 18.93
CA SER A 183 -8.21 6.51 19.80
C SER A 183 -6.82 7.02 19.43
N TRP A 184 -6.49 8.22 19.92
CA TRP A 184 -5.29 8.98 19.56
C TRP A 184 -4.59 9.47 20.83
N PRO A 185 -3.78 8.63 21.51
CA PRO A 185 -3.02 9.05 22.69
C PRO A 185 -2.05 10.21 22.42
N SER A 186 -1.59 10.38 21.18
CA SER A 186 -0.88 11.57 20.71
C SER A 186 -1.12 11.77 19.20
N SER A 187 -0.51 12.82 18.62
CA SER A 187 -0.43 12.99 17.16
C SER A 187 0.39 11.90 16.45
N GLU A 188 1.21 11.16 17.19
CA GLU A 188 2.17 10.17 16.70
C GLU A 188 1.80 8.73 17.07
N HIS A 189 0.76 8.54 17.89
CA HIS A 189 0.29 7.24 18.36
C HIS A 189 -1.20 7.08 18.07
N THR A 190 -1.57 6.05 17.30
CA THR A 190 -2.96 5.65 17.06
C THR A 190 -3.22 4.25 17.60
N VAL A 191 -4.38 4.04 18.21
CA VAL A 191 -4.86 2.73 18.68
C VAL A 191 -6.12 2.35 17.90
N TYR A 192 -6.14 1.15 17.33
CA TYR A 192 -7.33 0.52 16.74
C TYR A 192 -7.65 -0.75 17.53
N HIS A 193 -8.77 -0.74 18.26
CA HIS A 193 -9.14 -1.84 19.15
C HIS A 193 -10.37 -2.61 18.65
N TYR A 194 -10.18 -3.89 18.37
CA TYR A 194 -11.20 -4.85 17.99
C TYR A 194 -11.77 -5.50 19.25
N GLY A 195 -12.75 -4.83 19.85
CA GLY A 195 -13.40 -5.27 21.08
C GLY A 195 -14.34 -6.48 20.92
N GLY A 196 -15.17 -6.72 21.93
CA GLY A 196 -16.01 -7.92 22.01
C GLY A 196 -15.14 -9.16 22.22
N GLY A 197 -15.44 -10.26 21.53
CA GLY A 197 -14.74 -11.52 21.71
C GLY A 197 -13.27 -11.54 21.25
N TYR A 198 -12.83 -10.58 20.42
CA TYR A 198 -11.49 -10.57 19.87
C TYR A 198 -10.46 -9.95 20.83
N ASN A 199 -10.77 -8.83 21.48
CA ASN A 199 -9.83 -8.09 22.34
C ASN A 199 -8.46 -7.86 21.67
N PHE A 200 -8.45 -7.63 20.36
CA PHE A 200 -7.24 -7.49 19.55
C PHE A 200 -6.93 -6.00 19.34
N THR A 201 -5.67 -5.61 19.49
CA THR A 201 -5.26 -4.21 19.37
C THR A 201 -4.18 -4.03 18.29
N VAL A 202 -4.42 -3.12 17.35
CA VAL A 202 -3.40 -2.64 16.42
C VAL A 202 -2.96 -1.25 16.86
N LEU A 203 -1.66 -1.07 17.08
CA LEU A 203 -1.03 0.20 17.38
C LEU A 203 -0.29 0.72 16.15
N ASN A 204 -0.29 2.02 15.95
CA ASN A 204 0.53 2.70 14.94
C ASN A 204 1.35 3.80 15.62
N PHE A 205 2.66 3.62 15.60
CA PHE A 205 3.65 4.57 16.06
C PHE A 205 4.34 5.24 14.88
N TRP A 206 4.14 6.55 14.76
CA TRP A 206 4.85 7.41 13.82
C TRP A 206 6.29 7.57 14.28
N ALA A 207 7.19 6.83 13.65
CA ALA A 207 8.62 6.85 13.93
C ALA A 207 9.37 6.80 12.58
N PRO A 208 9.31 7.87 11.77
CA PRO A 208 9.73 7.82 10.36
C PRO A 208 11.21 7.47 10.15
N PHE A 209 12.06 7.72 11.17
CA PHE A 209 13.46 7.32 11.19
C PHE A 209 13.75 6.20 12.22
N LEU A 210 12.73 5.62 12.86
CA LEU A 210 12.77 4.65 13.98
C LEU A 210 13.41 5.17 15.29
N VAL A 211 14.49 5.96 15.20
CA VAL A 211 15.20 6.62 16.29
C VAL A 211 14.63 8.01 16.61
N ARG A 212 15.06 8.63 17.72
CA ARG A 212 14.75 10.03 18.04
C ARG A 212 15.19 10.92 16.87
N SER A 213 14.26 11.73 16.39
CA SER A 213 14.46 12.60 15.23
C SER A 213 13.82 13.96 15.46
N GLU A 214 14.55 15.04 15.21
CA GLU A 214 14.11 16.42 15.45
C GLU A 214 14.32 17.27 14.20
N LEU A 215 13.28 17.95 13.71
CA LEU A 215 13.39 18.92 12.62
C LEU A 215 14.06 20.18 13.17
N VAL A 216 15.31 20.43 12.78
CA VAL A 216 16.08 21.60 13.26
C VAL A 216 15.99 22.81 12.35
N ASP A 217 15.72 22.59 11.06
CA ASP A 217 15.44 23.66 10.10
C ASP A 217 14.38 23.18 9.09
N ALA A 218 13.32 23.96 8.92
CA ALA A 218 12.24 23.65 7.99
C ALA A 218 12.61 23.93 6.52
N ASP A 219 13.52 24.88 6.28
CA ASP A 219 14.07 25.23 4.96
C ASP A 219 15.60 25.06 4.94
N GLY A 220 16.07 24.00 5.62
CA GLY A 220 17.49 23.67 5.71
C GLY A 220 18.15 23.43 4.33
N PRO A 221 19.49 23.39 4.25
CA PRO A 221 20.28 23.81 3.08
C PRO A 221 20.01 23.16 1.70
N ALA A 222 19.21 22.10 1.62
CA ALA A 222 18.73 21.48 0.39
C ALA A 222 17.21 21.73 0.14
N HIS A 223 16.65 22.81 0.70
CA HIS A 223 15.26 23.27 0.57
C HIS A 223 14.18 22.19 0.76
N THR A 224 14.46 21.26 1.69
CA THR A 224 13.65 20.06 1.94
C THR A 224 13.55 19.69 3.43
N GLY A 225 14.03 20.59 4.30
CA GLY A 225 14.14 20.41 5.75
C GLY A 225 15.36 19.60 6.18
N LEU A 226 15.97 19.96 7.31
CA LEU A 226 17.13 19.30 7.91
C LEU A 226 16.76 18.70 9.27
N TRP A 227 17.07 17.41 9.46
CA TRP A 227 16.70 16.64 10.66
C TRP A 227 17.92 16.20 11.47
N ASN A 228 17.93 16.41 12.79
CA ASN A 228 18.83 15.68 13.68
C ASN A 228 18.31 14.25 13.85
N LEU A 229 19.16 13.24 13.66
CA LEU A 229 18.87 11.83 13.94
C LEU A 229 19.86 11.31 14.98
N TYR A 230 19.35 10.77 16.10
CA TYR A 230 20.15 10.23 17.19
C TYR A 230 20.23 8.70 17.04
N LEU A 231 21.22 8.22 16.30
CA LEU A 231 21.24 6.89 15.69
C LEU A 231 21.35 5.73 16.69
N ASP A 232 21.70 6.00 17.94
CA ASP A 232 21.74 5.06 19.07
C ASP A 232 20.54 5.21 20.04
N GLU A 233 19.61 6.13 19.77
CA GLU A 233 18.46 6.43 20.64
C GLU A 233 17.12 6.03 19.98
N PRO A 234 16.52 4.86 20.28
CA PRO A 234 15.19 4.47 19.80
C PRO A 234 14.10 5.51 20.15
N ALA A 235 13.16 5.78 19.23
CA ALA A 235 12.20 6.86 19.44
C ALA A 235 11.27 6.59 20.64
N ALA A 236 11.22 7.55 21.57
CA ALA A 236 10.49 7.46 22.83
C ALA A 236 8.97 7.24 22.70
N VAL A 237 8.39 7.49 21.52
CA VAL A 237 6.98 7.26 21.23
C VAL A 237 6.60 5.77 21.20
N TRP A 238 7.55 4.86 20.96
CA TRP A 238 7.29 3.41 20.84
C TRP A 238 8.19 2.54 21.72
N ALA A 239 9.47 2.90 21.89
CA ALA A 239 10.46 2.03 22.55
C ALA A 239 10.10 1.65 24.00
N PRO A 240 9.56 2.56 24.86
CA PRO A 240 9.13 2.20 26.22
C PRO A 240 7.92 1.25 26.27
N HIS A 241 7.19 1.08 25.16
CA HIS A 241 5.99 0.25 25.08
C HIS A 241 6.26 -1.18 24.59
N VAL A 242 7.49 -1.48 24.15
CA VAL A 242 7.89 -2.80 23.61
C VAL A 242 7.46 -3.99 24.48
N PRO A 243 7.62 -3.99 25.83
CA PRO A 243 7.20 -5.11 26.67
C PRO A 243 5.69 -5.39 26.71
N ALA A 244 4.86 -4.55 26.08
CA ALA A 244 3.40 -4.71 25.98
C ALA A 244 2.93 -5.13 24.57
N PHE A 245 3.83 -5.49 23.67
CA PHE A 245 3.51 -5.94 22.31
C PHE A 245 3.63 -7.47 22.20
N ASP A 246 2.70 -8.13 21.50
CA ASP A 246 2.92 -9.51 21.03
C ASP A 246 3.73 -9.51 19.72
N TYR A 247 3.51 -8.49 18.87
CA TYR A 247 4.20 -8.32 17.59
C TYR A 247 4.70 -6.88 17.44
N ALA A 248 6.00 -6.72 17.22
CA ALA A 248 6.65 -5.44 16.92
C ALA A 248 7.01 -5.39 15.43
N PHE A 249 6.16 -4.74 14.61
CA PHE A 249 6.30 -4.64 13.17
C PHE A 249 7.09 -3.38 12.79
N VAL A 250 8.39 -3.53 12.55
CA VAL A 250 9.34 -2.46 12.21
C VAL A 250 9.39 -2.26 10.70
N SER A 251 9.21 -1.02 10.23
CA SER A 251 9.18 -0.70 8.79
C SER A 251 9.43 0.80 8.53
N ALA A 252 10.67 1.18 8.22
CA ALA A 252 10.98 2.51 7.69
C ALA A 252 12.05 2.44 6.60
N SER A 253 11.93 3.29 5.57
CA SER A 253 12.95 3.44 4.52
C SER A 253 12.87 4.79 3.81
N SER A 254 11.69 5.31 3.50
CA SER A 254 11.57 6.43 2.55
C SER A 254 11.92 7.80 3.13
N TRP A 255 11.91 7.94 4.46
CA TRP A 255 12.30 9.20 5.11
C TRP A 255 13.82 9.41 5.17
N PHE A 256 14.63 8.35 5.10
CA PHE A 256 16.10 8.44 5.11
C PHE A 256 16.70 9.15 3.90
N TYR A 257 15.92 9.39 2.84
CA TYR A 257 16.35 10.23 1.72
C TYR A 257 16.44 11.72 2.10
N ARG A 258 15.77 12.18 3.16
CA ARG A 258 15.79 13.59 3.63
C ARG A 258 17.15 13.99 4.20
N PRO A 259 17.62 15.24 3.98
CA PRO A 259 18.81 15.77 4.63
C PRO A 259 18.78 15.58 6.15
N SER A 260 19.87 15.08 6.72
CA SER A 260 19.95 14.81 8.15
C SER A 260 21.34 15.00 8.73
N MET A 261 21.41 15.52 9.96
CA MET A 261 22.59 15.55 10.83
C MET A 261 22.57 14.31 11.72
N LEU A 262 23.69 13.61 11.81
CA LEU A 262 23.75 12.26 12.36
C LEU A 262 24.56 12.24 13.66
N TYR A 263 23.92 11.78 14.73
CA TYR A 263 24.49 11.76 16.08
C TYR A 263 24.62 10.32 16.60
N GLU A 264 25.69 10.04 17.34
CA GLU A 264 25.86 8.85 18.18
C GLU A 264 26.36 9.29 19.57
N ALA A 265 25.82 8.72 20.66
CA ALA A 265 26.19 9.05 22.04
C ALA A 265 26.19 10.57 22.32
N GLY A 266 25.19 11.28 21.78
CA GLY A 266 25.05 12.74 21.87
C GLY A 266 26.06 13.56 21.06
N ARG A 267 26.95 12.94 20.28
CA ARG A 267 27.98 13.61 19.46
C ARG A 267 27.61 13.58 17.98
N LEU A 268 27.78 14.70 17.28
CA LEU A 268 27.70 14.73 15.81
C LEU A 268 28.82 13.86 15.22
N VAL A 269 28.47 12.85 14.42
CA VAL A 269 29.42 11.97 13.70
C VAL A 269 29.49 12.27 12.20
N GLY A 270 28.46 12.90 11.64
CA GLY A 270 28.43 13.32 10.24
C GLY A 270 27.04 13.81 9.82
N CYS A 271 26.74 13.75 8.53
CA CYS A 271 25.42 14.06 7.98
C CYS A 271 25.06 13.14 6.79
N HIS A 272 23.88 13.31 6.24
CA HIS A 272 23.49 12.88 4.89
C HIS A 272 22.92 14.10 4.16
N HIS A 273 23.51 14.46 3.02
CA HIS A 273 23.09 15.54 2.12
C HIS A 273 22.81 16.90 2.81
N CYS A 274 23.53 17.22 3.89
CA CYS A 274 23.32 18.46 4.64
C CYS A 274 23.89 19.72 3.95
N LEU A 275 24.80 19.55 2.98
CA LEU A 275 25.49 20.62 2.25
C LEU A 275 26.28 21.63 3.13
N LEU A 276 26.54 21.28 4.41
CA LEU A 276 27.28 22.12 5.35
C LEU A 276 28.81 21.92 5.19
N PRO A 277 29.62 22.98 5.22
CA PRO A 277 31.07 22.86 5.20
C PRO A 277 31.58 22.22 6.50
N ASN A 278 32.69 21.46 6.39
CA ASN A 278 33.36 20.77 7.49
C ASN A 278 32.53 19.68 8.21
N VAL A 279 31.44 19.20 7.60
CA VAL A 279 30.67 18.04 8.07
C VAL A 279 30.81 16.89 7.08
N THR A 280 31.19 15.70 7.55
CA THR A 280 31.35 14.51 6.70
C THR A 280 30.00 13.95 6.29
N ASP A 281 29.75 13.79 4.98
CA ASP A 281 28.59 13.06 4.48
C ASP A 281 28.83 11.55 4.59
N LEU A 282 28.10 10.89 5.50
CA LEU A 282 28.08 9.44 5.73
C LEU A 282 26.99 8.74 4.89
N THR A 283 26.15 9.52 4.21
CA THR A 283 25.02 9.13 3.36
C THR A 283 23.84 8.44 4.07
N LEU A 284 22.67 8.48 3.42
CA LEU A 284 21.45 7.77 3.82
C LEU A 284 21.63 6.28 4.14
N ARG A 285 22.66 5.62 3.56
CA ARG A 285 22.99 4.21 3.84
C ARG A 285 23.42 4.00 5.29
N TYR A 286 24.29 4.88 5.80
CA TYR A 286 24.77 4.79 7.18
C TYR A 286 23.63 5.10 8.16
N ALA A 287 22.86 6.16 7.89
CA ALA A 287 21.69 6.53 8.70
C ALA A 287 20.66 5.38 8.80
N LEU A 288 20.28 4.77 7.66
CA LEU A 288 19.35 3.63 7.67
C LEU A 288 19.91 2.43 8.43
N ARG A 289 21.17 2.04 8.19
CA ARG A 289 21.79 0.89 8.86
C ARG A 289 21.74 1.05 10.38
N MET A 290 22.20 2.21 10.86
CA MET A 290 22.32 2.46 12.30
C MET A 290 20.96 2.59 12.98
N ALA A 291 20.01 3.29 12.36
CA ALA A 291 18.64 3.38 12.87
C ALA A 291 17.90 2.02 12.89
N THR A 292 18.07 1.20 11.84
CA THR A 292 17.52 -0.17 11.78
C THR A 292 18.12 -1.03 12.89
N ARG A 293 19.44 -0.96 13.08
CA ARG A 293 20.17 -1.64 14.16
C ARG A 293 19.66 -1.24 15.54
N ALA A 294 19.50 0.06 15.81
CA ALA A 294 19.01 0.56 17.09
C ALA A 294 17.56 0.11 17.36
N ALA A 295 16.69 0.18 16.36
CA ALA A 295 15.30 -0.27 16.48
C ALA A 295 15.20 -1.77 16.79
N LEU A 296 15.90 -2.62 16.04
CA LEU A 296 15.89 -4.07 16.28
C LEU A 296 16.51 -4.43 17.64
N ARG A 297 17.59 -3.74 18.05
CA ARG A 297 18.19 -3.92 19.39
C ARG A 297 17.25 -3.54 20.52
N ALA A 298 16.43 -2.49 20.36
CA ALA A 298 15.45 -2.10 21.37
C ALA A 298 14.33 -3.13 21.56
N VAL A 299 13.95 -3.85 20.48
CA VAL A 299 12.99 -4.96 20.58
C VAL A 299 13.65 -6.20 21.20
N VAL A 300 14.81 -6.62 20.69
CA VAL A 300 15.53 -7.82 21.15
C VAL A 300 16.04 -7.69 22.59
N GLY A 301 16.48 -6.51 23.01
CA GLY A 301 17.01 -6.23 24.35
C GLY A 301 15.97 -5.88 25.40
N SER A 302 14.69 -6.18 25.16
CA SER A 302 13.62 -5.93 26.13
C SER A 302 13.34 -7.18 26.98
N ASP A 303 13.02 -6.98 28.27
CA ASP A 303 12.72 -8.07 29.21
C ASP A 303 11.39 -8.82 28.91
N GLY A 304 10.66 -8.40 27.86
CA GLY A 304 9.42 -9.01 27.40
C GLY A 304 9.67 -10.31 26.64
N GLY A 305 9.82 -11.42 27.35
CA GLY A 305 9.81 -12.75 26.71
C GLY A 305 8.48 -13.03 26.02
N GLY A 306 8.52 -13.50 24.76
CA GLY A 306 7.35 -13.83 23.94
C GLY A 306 7.10 -12.90 22.75
N ILE A 307 7.77 -11.74 22.67
CA ILE A 307 7.61 -10.79 21.57
C ILE A 307 8.05 -11.40 20.24
N THR A 308 7.25 -11.21 19.19
CA THR A 308 7.64 -11.47 17.79
C THR A 308 8.02 -10.17 17.09
N ALA A 309 9.30 -9.95 16.84
CA ALA A 309 9.79 -8.84 16.01
C ALA A 309 9.66 -9.19 14.52
N VAL A 310 9.04 -8.31 13.74
CA VAL A 310 8.91 -8.45 12.28
C VAL A 310 9.58 -7.25 11.62
N LEU A 311 10.59 -7.48 10.78
CA LEU A 311 11.15 -6.44 9.91
C LEU A 311 10.56 -6.60 8.50
N ARG A 312 9.87 -5.57 8.00
CA ARG A 312 9.58 -5.48 6.56
C ARG A 312 10.72 -4.78 5.84
N THR A 313 11.24 -5.41 4.79
CA THR A 313 12.26 -4.81 3.93
C THR A 313 11.71 -3.61 3.14
N VAL A 314 12.63 -2.79 2.63
CA VAL A 314 12.39 -1.55 1.88
C VAL A 314 11.28 -1.71 0.83
N SER A 315 10.27 -0.85 0.92
CA SER A 315 9.32 -0.64 -0.16
C SER A 315 9.95 0.37 -1.13
N PRO A 316 10.24 -0.02 -2.38
CA PRO A 316 10.95 0.83 -3.33
C PRO A 316 10.06 1.99 -3.81
N SER A 317 10.70 3.08 -4.24
CA SER A 317 10.04 4.12 -5.03
C SER A 317 10.18 3.86 -6.52
N GLN A 318 9.29 4.40 -7.35
CA GLN A 318 9.25 4.14 -8.78
C GLN A 318 9.06 5.42 -9.62
N TYR A 319 9.83 6.45 -9.30
CA TYR A 319 9.88 7.64 -10.14
C TYR A 319 10.62 7.37 -11.46
N GLU A 320 9.95 7.63 -12.58
CA GLU A 320 10.49 7.67 -13.93
C GLU A 320 10.46 9.11 -14.46
N GLY A 321 11.40 9.47 -15.33
CA GLY A 321 11.47 10.79 -15.98
C GLY A 321 11.94 11.96 -15.10
N GLY A 322 12.12 11.75 -13.79
CA GLY A 322 12.57 12.76 -12.83
C GLY A 322 12.64 12.22 -11.41
N GLU A 323 13.00 13.06 -10.44
CA GLU A 323 12.94 12.75 -9.00
C GLU A 323 11.61 13.20 -8.39
N TRP A 324 11.35 12.81 -7.14
CA TRP A 324 10.13 13.14 -6.39
C TRP A 324 9.83 14.64 -6.25
N ASN A 325 10.86 15.49 -6.36
CA ASN A 325 10.82 16.95 -6.35
C ASN A 325 11.20 17.59 -7.70
N LYS A 326 11.38 16.79 -8.76
CA LYS A 326 11.81 17.21 -10.11
C LYS A 326 10.91 16.54 -11.17
N ASP A 327 9.59 16.67 -11.00
CA ASP A 327 8.53 16.18 -11.89
C ASP A 327 8.56 14.69 -12.30
N GLY A 328 9.21 13.84 -11.50
CA GLY A 328 9.15 12.39 -11.68
C GLY A 328 7.73 11.83 -11.57
N ASN A 329 7.46 10.73 -12.27
CA ASN A 329 6.13 10.11 -12.32
C ASN A 329 6.20 8.58 -12.50
N CYS A 330 5.12 7.90 -12.18
CA CYS A 330 4.93 6.45 -12.23
C CYS A 330 3.73 6.19 -13.15
N VAL A 331 3.99 6.12 -14.46
CA VAL A 331 2.97 6.09 -15.52
C VAL A 331 2.71 4.70 -16.11
N ARG A 332 3.29 3.65 -15.50
CA ARG A 332 3.10 2.26 -15.94
C ARG A 332 1.69 1.78 -15.60
N THR A 333 1.14 0.94 -16.47
CA THR A 333 -0.24 0.37 -16.37
C THR A 333 -0.24 -1.16 -16.27
N ARG A 334 0.90 -1.75 -15.91
CA ARG A 334 1.05 -3.16 -15.52
C ARG A 334 2.32 -3.37 -14.70
N PRO A 335 2.42 -4.44 -13.89
CA PRO A 335 3.66 -4.87 -13.29
C PRO A 335 4.74 -5.21 -14.33
N TYR A 336 5.99 -5.10 -13.91
CA TYR A 336 7.15 -5.66 -14.58
C TYR A 336 7.10 -7.19 -14.54
N ARG A 337 7.34 -7.83 -15.69
CA ARG A 337 7.59 -9.27 -15.77
C ARG A 337 8.99 -9.60 -15.26
N ARG A 338 9.23 -10.89 -14.98
CA ARG A 338 10.55 -11.40 -14.60
C ARG A 338 11.59 -10.98 -15.64
N GLY A 339 12.67 -10.35 -15.19
CA GLY A 339 13.73 -9.81 -16.05
C GLY A 339 13.50 -8.40 -16.61
N GLU A 340 12.29 -7.83 -16.57
CA GLU A 340 12.04 -6.44 -17.02
C GLU A 340 12.49 -5.38 -16.00
N LYS A 341 12.65 -5.77 -14.73
CA LYS A 341 13.14 -4.92 -13.64
C LYS A 341 13.92 -5.74 -12.62
N THR A 342 15.06 -5.21 -12.20
CA THR A 342 15.98 -5.76 -11.19
C THR A 342 16.07 -4.83 -9.97
N LEU A 343 16.45 -5.41 -8.84
CA LEU A 343 16.84 -4.67 -7.63
C LEU A 343 18.26 -4.15 -7.79
N GLN A 344 18.45 -2.83 -7.64
CA GLN A 344 19.71 -2.13 -7.87
C GLN A 344 19.72 -0.79 -7.12
N GLY A 345 20.88 -0.14 -7.01
CA GLY A 345 20.98 1.20 -6.43
C GLY A 345 20.55 1.27 -4.96
N PHE A 346 19.96 2.40 -4.55
CA PHE A 346 19.55 2.62 -3.16
C PHE A 346 18.59 1.55 -2.65
N GLU A 347 17.70 1.03 -3.49
CA GLU A 347 16.76 -0.03 -3.14
C GLU A 347 17.48 -1.35 -2.83
N LEU A 348 18.55 -1.70 -3.56
CA LEU A 348 19.40 -2.86 -3.27
C LEU A 348 20.25 -2.65 -2.01
N ASP A 349 20.83 -1.47 -1.86
CA ASP A 349 21.62 -1.12 -0.68
C ASP A 349 20.73 -1.19 0.57
N PHE A 350 19.55 -0.57 0.54
CA PHE A 350 18.62 -0.52 1.67
C PHE A 350 18.12 -1.91 2.06
N HIS A 351 17.80 -2.76 1.07
CA HIS A 351 17.46 -4.17 1.29
C HIS A 351 18.61 -4.91 1.99
N THR A 352 19.82 -4.84 1.42
CA THR A 352 21.02 -5.52 1.94
C THR A 352 21.33 -5.10 3.38
N LEU A 353 21.31 -3.78 3.65
CA LEU A 353 21.55 -3.21 4.98
C LEU A 353 20.50 -3.67 6.00
N GLN A 354 19.22 -3.71 5.62
CA GLN A 354 18.15 -4.17 6.50
C GLN A 354 18.24 -5.68 6.80
N VAL A 355 18.60 -6.50 5.81
CA VAL A 355 18.79 -7.95 5.99
C VAL A 355 20.03 -8.24 6.85
N GLU A 356 21.15 -7.53 6.65
CA GLU A 356 22.34 -7.68 7.49
C GLU A 356 22.08 -7.36 8.97
N GLU A 357 21.38 -6.26 9.26
CA GLU A 357 21.05 -5.88 10.64
C GLU A 357 19.94 -6.78 11.23
N PHE A 358 19.04 -7.31 10.40
CA PHE A 358 18.11 -8.36 10.81
C PHE A 358 18.84 -9.63 11.24
N GLU A 359 19.77 -10.14 10.43
CA GLU A 359 20.54 -11.35 10.76
C GLU A 359 21.53 -11.12 11.92
N ALA A 360 21.96 -9.88 12.16
CA ALA A 360 22.65 -9.50 13.39
C ALA A 360 21.72 -9.56 14.62
N ALA A 361 20.50 -9.02 14.50
CA ALA A 361 19.50 -9.06 15.57
C ALA A 361 18.98 -10.49 15.84
N LYS A 362 18.81 -11.33 14.81
CA LYS A 362 18.45 -12.75 14.91
C LYS A 362 19.48 -13.54 15.72
N ARG A 363 20.77 -13.33 15.44
CA ARG A 363 21.87 -13.92 16.24
C ARG A 363 21.92 -13.37 17.66
N ALA A 364 21.62 -12.08 17.88
CA ALA A 364 21.54 -11.51 19.23
C ALA A 364 20.33 -12.03 20.05
N ALA A 365 19.21 -12.33 19.39
CA ALA A 365 18.02 -12.94 19.98
C ALA A 365 18.13 -14.45 20.20
N SER A 366 19.16 -15.11 19.65
CA SER A 366 19.34 -16.56 19.73
C SER A 366 19.67 -17.00 21.16
N GLY A 367 18.68 -17.57 21.84
CA GLY A 367 18.74 -17.92 23.27
C GLY A 367 17.99 -16.94 24.19
N GLY A 368 17.48 -15.83 23.63
CA GLY A 368 16.53 -14.94 24.30
C GLY A 368 15.07 -15.35 24.04
N GLY A 369 14.14 -14.56 24.59
CA GLY A 369 12.69 -14.79 24.47
C GLY A 369 12.01 -14.16 23.26
N VAL A 370 12.76 -13.53 22.34
CA VAL A 370 12.22 -12.76 21.20
C VAL A 370 12.33 -13.56 19.90
N ARG A 371 11.20 -13.78 19.22
CA ARG A 371 11.15 -14.43 17.90
C ARG A 371 11.38 -13.39 16.80
N MET A 372 12.24 -13.69 15.83
CA MET A 372 12.60 -12.77 14.74
C MET A 372 12.04 -13.27 13.39
N MET A 373 11.31 -12.40 12.68
CA MET A 373 10.77 -12.64 11.35
C MET A 373 11.26 -11.60 10.34
N LEU A 374 11.72 -12.07 9.18
CA LEU A 374 11.98 -11.21 8.02
C LEU A 374 10.77 -11.30 7.08
N MET A 375 10.27 -10.15 6.66
CA MET A 375 9.18 -10.04 5.69
C MET A 375 9.73 -9.36 4.43
N ASP A 376 10.32 -10.15 3.53
CA ASP A 376 11.10 -9.63 2.40
C ASP A 376 10.24 -9.15 1.21
N THR A 377 9.46 -8.09 1.41
CA THR A 377 8.53 -7.59 0.39
C THR A 377 9.21 -6.91 -0.81
N THR A 378 10.48 -6.50 -0.71
CA THR A 378 11.15 -5.64 -1.71
C THR A 378 11.07 -6.20 -3.13
N GLU A 379 11.24 -7.51 -3.31
CA GLU A 379 11.28 -8.11 -4.64
C GLU A 379 9.92 -8.15 -5.34
N ALA A 380 8.84 -8.38 -4.59
CA ALA A 380 7.49 -8.25 -5.09
C ALA A 380 7.19 -6.77 -5.46
N MET A 381 7.49 -5.85 -4.55
CA MET A 381 7.10 -4.45 -4.70
C MET A 381 7.90 -3.70 -5.77
N ILE A 382 9.15 -4.08 -6.06
CA ILE A 382 9.90 -3.44 -7.16
C ILE A 382 9.34 -3.81 -8.55
N ARG A 383 8.57 -4.90 -8.65
CA ARG A 383 7.90 -5.30 -9.90
C ARG A 383 6.51 -4.70 -10.05
N LEU A 384 5.85 -4.27 -8.97
CA LEU A 384 4.49 -3.74 -8.99
C LEU A 384 4.46 -2.30 -9.54
N ALA A 385 4.48 -2.13 -10.86
CA ALA A 385 4.80 -0.84 -11.48
C ALA A 385 3.66 0.20 -11.48
N ASP A 386 2.43 -0.28 -11.27
CA ASP A 386 1.17 0.38 -11.62
C ASP A 386 0.28 0.71 -10.41
N ALA A 387 0.61 0.22 -9.21
CA ALA A 387 -0.21 0.37 -8.01
C ALA A 387 0.10 1.62 -7.15
N HIS A 388 1.01 2.50 -7.57
CA HIS A 388 1.22 3.79 -6.92
C HIS A 388 0.05 4.78 -7.16
N PRO A 389 -0.26 5.72 -6.24
CA PRO A 389 -1.27 6.74 -6.46
C PRO A 389 -0.95 7.70 -7.60
N SER A 390 0.33 8.01 -7.87
CA SER A 390 0.72 9.10 -8.77
C SER A 390 -0.03 10.38 -8.38
N ARG A 391 -0.75 11.01 -9.30
CA ARG A 391 -1.62 12.16 -9.04
C ARG A 391 -2.94 11.83 -8.33
N TYR A 392 -3.37 10.57 -8.21
CA TYR A 392 -4.73 10.22 -7.76
C TYR A 392 -4.83 10.12 -6.24
N ARG A 393 -4.71 11.27 -5.55
CA ARG A 393 -4.76 11.41 -4.08
C ARG A 393 -5.42 12.73 -3.64
N GLY A 394 -5.80 12.83 -2.36
CA GLY A 394 -6.47 14.00 -1.77
C GLY A 394 -5.71 15.32 -1.88
N TRP A 395 -4.39 15.24 -2.08
CA TRP A 395 -3.47 16.37 -2.22
C TRP A 395 -3.46 16.97 -3.64
N THR A 396 -4.45 16.62 -4.46
CA THR A 396 -4.61 17.13 -5.83
C THR A 396 -5.05 18.59 -5.89
N ARG A 397 -4.07 19.49 -6.10
CA ARG A 397 -4.07 20.70 -6.98
C ARG A 397 -5.33 21.61 -7.08
N ARG A 398 -6.31 21.47 -6.18
CA ARG A 398 -7.62 22.17 -6.19
C ARG A 398 -7.70 23.37 -5.22
N LYS A 399 -6.64 23.64 -4.47
CA LYS A 399 -6.50 24.86 -3.66
C LYS A 399 -5.35 25.68 -4.21
N GLU A 400 -5.64 26.91 -4.60
CA GLU A 400 -4.68 27.79 -5.30
C GLU A 400 -3.39 27.97 -4.50
N TRP A 401 -3.51 28.21 -3.19
CA TRP A 401 -2.39 28.37 -2.26
C TRP A 401 -1.50 27.13 -2.09
N MET A 402 -1.96 25.92 -2.42
CA MET A 402 -1.10 24.73 -2.33
C MET A 402 -0.11 24.60 -3.50
N LYS A 403 -0.26 25.42 -4.56
CA LYS A 403 0.67 25.47 -5.69
C LYS A 403 2.06 26.00 -5.33
N GLU A 404 2.14 26.82 -4.27
CA GLU A 404 3.35 27.52 -3.84
C GLU A 404 4.22 26.69 -2.88
N TYR A 405 3.61 25.76 -2.13
CA TYR A 405 4.27 25.01 -1.06
C TYR A 405 4.53 23.52 -1.36
N PHE A 406 3.98 22.95 -2.44
CA PHE A 406 4.09 21.51 -2.73
C PHE A 406 4.53 21.21 -4.17
N THR A 407 5.83 20.91 -4.32
CA THR A 407 6.47 20.47 -5.57
C THR A 407 6.17 19.01 -5.95
N ILE A 408 5.61 18.21 -5.04
CA ILE A 408 5.38 16.76 -5.25
C ILE A 408 4.16 16.53 -6.16
N SER A 409 4.37 16.64 -7.47
CA SER A 409 3.32 16.51 -8.48
C SER A 409 2.68 15.10 -8.54
N ASN A 410 3.46 14.04 -8.28
CA ASN A 410 3.01 12.64 -8.29
C ASN A 410 3.53 11.88 -7.06
N ASP A 411 2.75 10.94 -6.52
CA ASP A 411 3.19 9.99 -5.48
C ASP A 411 3.63 8.67 -6.09
N CYS A 412 4.94 8.41 -6.09
CA CYS A 412 5.53 7.14 -6.53
C CYS A 412 6.32 6.47 -5.40
N VAL A 413 5.81 6.63 -4.17
CA VAL A 413 6.34 6.01 -2.94
C VAL A 413 5.26 5.14 -2.30
N HIS A 414 4.09 5.72 -2.03
CA HIS A 414 2.97 5.03 -1.40
C HIS A 414 2.21 4.14 -2.39
N TRP A 415 1.33 3.30 -1.88
CA TRP A 415 0.52 2.36 -2.66
C TRP A 415 -0.96 2.65 -2.52
N CYS A 416 -1.69 2.46 -3.60
CA CYS A 416 -3.15 2.51 -3.60
C CYS A 416 -3.76 1.45 -2.67
N VAL A 417 -4.83 1.83 -1.99
CA VAL A 417 -5.64 1.00 -1.10
C VAL A 417 -7.10 1.19 -1.54
N PRO A 418 -7.86 0.13 -1.88
CA PRO A 418 -7.45 -1.28 -2.02
C PRO A 418 -6.44 -1.49 -3.16
N GLY A 419 -5.87 -2.70 -3.20
CA GLY A 419 -5.11 -3.19 -4.34
C GLY A 419 -4.00 -4.15 -3.94
N ALA A 420 -3.01 -4.33 -4.82
CA ALA A 420 -1.91 -5.28 -4.68
C ALA A 420 -1.10 -5.17 -3.36
N ILE A 421 -1.14 -4.03 -2.65
CA ILE A 421 -0.60 -3.89 -1.28
C ILE A 421 -1.22 -4.90 -0.29
N ASP A 422 -2.44 -5.38 -0.53
CA ASP A 422 -3.10 -6.40 0.29
C ASP A 422 -2.26 -7.71 0.37
N ALA A 423 -1.39 -7.98 -0.60
CA ALA A 423 -0.45 -9.10 -0.56
C ALA A 423 0.57 -9.01 0.60
N TRP A 424 0.87 -7.81 1.13
CA TRP A 424 1.64 -7.68 2.37
C TRP A 424 0.89 -8.31 3.54
N ASN A 425 -0.43 -8.19 3.59
CA ASN A 425 -1.25 -8.78 4.64
C ASN A 425 -1.41 -10.29 4.47
N ASP A 426 -1.46 -10.79 3.23
CA ASP A 426 -1.35 -12.23 2.94
C ASP A 426 -0.02 -12.81 3.46
N MET A 427 1.10 -12.15 3.13
CA MET A 427 2.44 -12.52 3.62
C MET A 427 2.54 -12.48 5.16
N LEU A 428 2.08 -11.40 5.79
CA LEU A 428 2.06 -11.23 7.25
C LEU A 428 1.20 -12.30 7.92
N SER A 429 0.03 -12.62 7.37
CA SER A 429 -0.84 -13.67 7.89
C SER A 429 -0.20 -15.06 7.75
N HIS A 430 0.58 -15.32 6.68
CA HIS A 430 1.23 -16.61 6.47
C HIS A 430 2.42 -16.84 7.41
N ILE A 431 3.29 -15.84 7.61
CA ILE A 431 4.39 -15.93 8.59
C ILE A 431 3.90 -15.85 10.03
N GLY A 432 2.81 -15.12 10.30
CA GLY A 432 2.21 -14.99 11.62
C GLY A 432 1.44 -16.23 12.08
N ALA A 433 0.56 -16.78 11.25
CA ALA A 433 -0.26 -17.96 11.57
C ALA A 433 0.52 -19.29 11.50
N ARG A 434 1.77 -19.26 11.03
CA ARG A 434 2.71 -20.38 11.12
C ARG A 434 3.84 -20.04 12.06
N GLU A 435 3.82 -20.66 13.25
CA GLU A 435 5.01 -20.73 14.11
C GLU A 435 6.17 -21.49 13.43
N GLY A 436 5.88 -22.17 12.32
CA GLY A 436 6.81 -22.75 11.35
C GLY A 436 7.54 -21.75 10.42
N TYR A 437 7.97 -20.57 10.87
CA TYR A 437 8.92 -19.71 10.12
C TYR A 437 9.96 -19.05 11.05
N ASP A 438 11.21 -19.01 10.62
CA ASP A 438 12.37 -18.53 11.39
C ASP A 438 13.33 -17.72 10.49
N GLY A 439 13.11 -16.41 10.40
CA GLY A 439 13.59 -15.63 9.25
C GLY A 439 12.86 -16.04 7.97
N LEU A 440 13.59 -16.42 6.92
CA LEU A 440 13.03 -16.92 5.64
C LEU A 440 12.71 -18.42 5.65
N GLU A 441 13.30 -19.18 6.57
CA GLU A 441 13.21 -20.65 6.57
C GLU A 441 11.89 -21.14 7.19
N LEU A 442 11.22 -22.08 6.51
CA LEU A 442 10.05 -22.78 7.06
C LEU A 442 10.53 -23.78 8.11
N ARG A 443 10.29 -23.50 9.41
CA ARG A 443 10.39 -24.53 10.46
C ARG A 443 9.33 -25.60 10.20
N GLU A 444 9.75 -26.85 10.16
CA GLU A 444 8.87 -28.00 9.94
C GLU A 444 7.78 -28.05 11.03
N LYS A 445 6.51 -27.90 10.64
CA LYS A 445 5.38 -28.01 11.59
C LYS A 445 5.18 -29.47 11.96
N ASP A 446 5.02 -29.73 13.26
CA ASP A 446 4.52 -31.00 13.79
C ASP A 446 3.23 -31.43 13.04
N PRO A 447 3.17 -32.63 12.45
CA PRO A 447 1.99 -33.13 11.74
C PRO A 447 0.70 -33.11 12.57
N GLU A 448 0.78 -33.28 13.90
CA GLU A 448 -0.37 -33.24 14.80
C GLU A 448 -0.91 -31.82 14.95
N VAL A 449 -0.06 -30.79 14.89
CA VAL A 449 -0.49 -29.38 14.84
C VAL A 449 -1.18 -29.08 13.51
N VAL A 450 -0.63 -29.54 12.38
CA VAL A 450 -1.26 -29.38 11.05
C VAL A 450 -2.62 -30.09 10.99
N ALA A 451 -2.76 -31.24 11.64
CA ALA A 451 -4.02 -31.96 11.75
C ALA A 451 -5.05 -31.22 12.62
N LYS A 452 -4.63 -30.65 13.77
CA LYS A 452 -5.48 -29.85 14.66
C LYS A 452 -5.95 -28.56 13.99
N ASP A 453 -5.06 -27.85 13.30
CA ASP A 453 -5.39 -26.66 12.48
C ASP A 453 -6.51 -27.01 11.49
N ARG A 454 -6.30 -28.04 10.65
CA ARG A 454 -7.29 -28.50 9.64
C ARG A 454 -8.62 -28.95 10.23
N LEU A 455 -8.61 -29.63 11.38
CA LEU A 455 -9.84 -30.04 12.06
C LEU A 455 -10.61 -28.82 12.57
N GLY A 456 -9.91 -27.82 13.12
CA GLY A 456 -10.49 -26.54 13.50
C GLY A 456 -11.12 -25.79 12.32
N GLU A 457 -10.45 -25.76 11.17
CA GLU A 457 -11.01 -25.16 9.94
C GLU A 457 -12.33 -25.82 9.52
N LEU A 458 -12.38 -27.16 9.46
CA LEU A 458 -13.58 -27.91 9.09
C LEU A 458 -14.75 -27.65 10.06
N MET A 459 -14.48 -27.62 11.36
CA MET A 459 -15.49 -27.30 12.37
C MET A 459 -16.02 -25.86 12.26
N GLN A 460 -15.16 -24.89 11.96
CA GLN A 460 -15.58 -23.49 11.78
C GLN A 460 -16.32 -23.24 10.45
N MET A 461 -15.97 -23.95 9.37
CA MET A 461 -16.76 -23.94 8.13
C MET A 461 -18.17 -24.48 8.37
N GLY A 462 -18.30 -25.62 9.06
CA GLY A 462 -19.61 -26.17 9.43
C GLY A 462 -20.45 -25.22 10.31
N LEU A 463 -19.81 -24.52 11.25
CA LEU A 463 -20.47 -23.51 12.09
C LEU A 463 -20.90 -22.26 11.28
N HIS A 464 -20.08 -21.82 10.32
CA HIS A 464 -20.41 -20.71 9.44
C HIS A 464 -21.60 -21.03 8.53
N GLU A 465 -21.60 -22.21 7.89
CA GLU A 465 -22.73 -22.69 7.09
C GLU A 465 -24.00 -22.83 7.93
N TYR A 466 -23.92 -23.41 9.13
CA TYR A 466 -25.05 -23.53 10.05
C TYR A 466 -25.66 -22.16 10.36
N ASN A 467 -24.83 -21.17 10.69
CA ASN A 467 -25.28 -19.81 10.99
C ASN A 467 -25.91 -19.12 9.77
N GLN A 468 -25.38 -19.32 8.55
CA GLN A 468 -26.01 -18.78 7.33
C GLN A 468 -27.38 -19.41 7.05
N ARG A 469 -27.52 -20.74 7.17
CA ARG A 469 -28.81 -21.43 7.01
C ARG A 469 -29.83 -20.90 8.02
N ARG A 470 -29.45 -20.81 9.30
CA ARG A 470 -30.30 -20.25 10.36
C ARG A 470 -30.71 -18.80 10.12
N HIS A 471 -29.84 -17.98 9.54
CA HIS A 471 -30.16 -16.60 9.17
C HIS A 471 -31.18 -16.53 8.02
N ALA A 472 -31.06 -17.39 7.01
CA ALA A 472 -32.03 -17.49 5.92
C ALA A 472 -33.41 -17.98 6.41
N GLU A 473 -33.44 -19.00 7.27
CA GLU A 473 -34.66 -19.49 7.92
C GLU A 473 -35.37 -18.37 8.71
N ASN A 474 -34.64 -17.62 9.53
CA ASN A 474 -35.18 -16.50 10.31
C ASN A 474 -35.75 -15.38 9.41
N LEU A 475 -35.12 -15.11 8.25
CA LEU A 475 -35.62 -14.14 7.27
C LEU A 475 -36.92 -14.60 6.60
N GLU A 476 -37.02 -15.88 6.21
CA GLU A 476 -38.26 -16.39 5.62
C GLU A 476 -39.39 -16.49 6.65
N GLU A 477 -39.10 -16.86 7.90
CA GLU A 477 -40.09 -16.83 8.99
C GLU A 477 -40.59 -15.39 9.24
N LYS A 478 -39.71 -14.38 9.16
CA LYS A 478 -40.09 -12.97 9.26
C LYS A 478 -40.98 -12.56 8.08
N ARG A 479 -40.62 -12.90 6.84
CA ARG A 479 -41.43 -12.56 5.66
C ARG A 479 -42.83 -13.19 5.74
N ARG A 480 -42.93 -14.46 6.17
CA ARG A 480 -44.21 -15.16 6.43
C ARG A 480 -45.05 -14.59 7.58
N LYS A 481 -44.49 -13.71 8.42
CA LYS A 481 -45.21 -12.93 9.45
C LYS A 481 -45.58 -11.52 8.98
N GLU A 482 -44.95 -11.03 7.92
CA GLU A 482 -45.29 -9.77 7.23
C GLU A 482 -46.30 -10.00 6.09
N GLU A 483 -46.45 -11.25 5.64
CA GLU A 483 -47.46 -11.75 4.67
C GLU A 483 -48.78 -12.23 5.32
N ARG A 484 -49.01 -11.97 6.62
CA ARG A 484 -50.19 -12.43 7.41
C ARG A 484 -50.87 -11.33 8.20
#